data_AF-A0A935NUP2-F1
#
_entry.id   AF-A0A935NUP2-F1
#
_cell.length_a   1.000
_cell.length_b   1.000
_cell.length_c   1.000
_cell.angle_alpha   90.00
_cell.angle_beta   90.00
_cell.angle_gamma   90.00
#
_symmetry.space_group_name_H-M   'P 1'
#
loop_
_entity.id
_entity.type
_entity.pdbx_description
1 polymer ?
#
loop_
_entity_poly.entity_id
_entity_poly.type
_entity_poly.pdbx_seq_one_letter_code
_entity_poly.pdbx_strand_id
1 'polypeptide(L)'
;MARLAVVIASLSLGLILCPMPWMFLGLGAGIFAMFAGWLTFRERALSGAARLFGAGAASVGLLAVTLGSVRLGLSIAAAARLAELVS
;
A
#
# COMPACT_ATOMS: atom_id res chain seq x y z
N MET A 1 8.40 -10.45 -12.42
CA MET A 1 7.85 -9.21 -11.83
C MET A 1 6.67 -9.48 -10.89
N ALA A 2 5.68 -10.29 -11.29
CA ALA A 2 4.49 -10.59 -10.46
C ALA A 2 4.80 -11.04 -9.02
N ARG A 3 5.73 -11.99 -8.82
CA ARG A 3 6.13 -12.45 -7.48
C ARG A 3 6.73 -11.34 -6.60
N LEU A 4 7.53 -10.45 -7.21
CA LEU A 4 8.19 -9.36 -6.52
C LEU A 4 7.17 -8.30 -6.07
N ALA A 5 6.16 -8.02 -6.90
CA ALA A 5 5.04 -7.14 -6.55
C ALA A 5 4.22 -7.68 -5.37
N VAL A 6 3.99 -9.00 -5.30
CA VAL A 6 3.31 -9.63 -4.15
C VAL A 6 4.13 -9.47 -2.86
N VAL A 7 5.44 -9.72 -2.91
CA VAL A 7 6.31 -9.57 -1.73
C VAL A 7 6.31 -8.13 -1.22
N ILE A 8 6.39 -7.14 -2.12
CA ILE A 8 6.34 -5.72 -1.75
C ILE A 8 4.96 -5.35 -1.18
N ALA A 9 3.87 -5.89 -1.73
CA ALA A 9 2.53 -5.66 -1.22
C ALA A 9 2.31 -6.24 0.20
N SER A 10 2.92 -7.39 0.49
CA SER A 10 2.88 -7.97 1.84
C SER A 10 3.74 -7.19 2.83
N LEU A 11 4.92 -6.73 2.41
CA LEU A 11 5.80 -5.90 3.22
C LEU A 11 5.18 -4.53 3.52
N SER A 12 4.47 -3.94 2.55
CA SER A 12 3.79 -2.65 2.76
C SER A 12 2.73 -2.75 3.85
N LEU A 13 1.93 -3.83 3.87
CA LEU A 13 0.96 -4.08 4.94
C LEU A 13 1.62 -4.15 6.33
N GLY A 14 2.77 -4.82 6.45
CA GLY A 14 3.52 -4.87 7.70
C GLY A 14 4.04 -3.49 8.13
N LEU A 15 4.58 -2.71 7.19
CA LEU A 15 5.12 -1.38 7.45
C LEU A 15 4.05 -0.34 7.82
N ILE A 16 2.82 -0.50 7.32
CA ILE A 16 1.68 0.35 7.69
C ILE A 16 1.28 0.17 9.14
N LEU A 17 1.64 -0.93 9.81
CA LEU A 17 1.38 -1.13 11.24
C LEU A 17 2.48 -0.52 12.13
N CYS A 18 3.67 -0.27 11.58
CA CYS A 18 4.80 0.27 12.34
C CYS A 18 4.65 1.79 12.66
N PRO A 19 5.32 2.30 13.71
CA PRO A 19 5.33 3.73 14.04
C PRO A 19 5.98 4.59 12.94
N MET A 20 5.62 5.89 12.88
CA MET A 20 6.21 6.90 11.98
C MET A 20 7.73 6.92 12.20
N PRO A 21 8.59 6.55 11.22
CA PRO A 21 8.49 6.89 9.79
C PRO A 21 8.14 5.72 8.85
N TRP A 22 8.08 4.50 9.36
CA TRP A 22 7.91 3.27 8.56
C TRP A 22 6.59 3.24 7.78
N MET A 23 5.56 3.94 8.30
CA MET A 23 4.27 4.08 7.63
C MET A 23 4.37 4.75 6.25
N PHE A 24 5.28 5.72 6.07
CA PHE A 24 5.48 6.37 4.76
C PHE A 24 6.12 5.44 3.75
N LEU A 25 7.09 4.62 4.20
CA LEU A 25 7.68 3.57 3.37
C LEU A 25 6.65 2.51 3.01
N GLY A 26 5.76 2.15 3.95
CA GLY A 26 4.62 1.27 3.70
C GLY A 26 3.66 1.83 2.65
N LEU A 27 3.29 3.11 2.74
CA LEU A 27 2.47 3.79 1.74
C LEU A 27 3.13 3.80 0.36
N GLY A 28 4.40 4.20 0.26
CA GLY A 28 5.14 4.20 -0.99
C GLY A 28 5.26 2.81 -1.61
N ALA A 29 5.58 1.79 -0.80
CA ALA A 29 5.63 0.40 -1.23
C ALA A 29 4.26 -0.13 -1.69
N GLY A 30 3.18 0.25 -1.00
CA GLY A 30 1.81 -0.09 -1.37
C GLY A 30 1.41 0.49 -2.73
N ILE A 31 1.71 1.78 -2.96
CA ILE A 31 1.48 2.45 -4.26
C ILE A 31 2.27 1.74 -5.37
N PHE A 32 3.56 1.48 -5.12
CA PHE A 32 4.41 0.79 -6.10
C PHE A 32 3.87 -0.60 -6.45
N ALA A 33 3.51 -1.40 -5.44
CA ALA A 33 2.92 -2.72 -5.65
C ALA A 33 1.58 -2.66 -6.40
N MET A 34 0.77 -1.63 -6.11
CA MET A 34 -0.51 -1.40 -6.81
C MET A 34 -0.28 -1.20 -8.31
N PHE A 35 0.58 -0.26 -8.68
CA PHE A 35 0.86 0.05 -10.09
C PHE A 35 1.62 -1.07 -10.80
N ALA A 36 2.61 -1.69 -10.14
CA ALA A 36 3.35 -2.82 -10.71
C ALA A 36 2.44 -4.04 -10.95
N GLY A 37 1.54 -4.33 -10.01
CA GLY A 37 0.53 -5.38 -10.16
C GLY A 37 -0.45 -5.08 -11.31
N TRP A 38 -0.92 -3.83 -11.40
CA TRP A 38 -1.81 -3.39 -12.47
C TRP A 38 -1.19 -3.49 -13.86
N LEU A 39 0.07 -3.04 -14.01
CA LEU A 39 0.83 -3.16 -15.25
C LEU A 39 0.97 -4.64 -15.66
N THR A 40 1.33 -5.50 -14.71
CA THR A 40 1.45 -6.95 -14.93
C THR A 40 0.11 -7.58 -15.34
N PHE A 41 -1.01 -7.12 -14.78
CA PHE A 41 -2.34 -7.62 -15.14
C PHE A 41 -2.78 -7.20 -16.55
N ARG A 42 -2.44 -5.97 -16.96
CA ARG A 42 -2.77 -5.41 -18.28
C ARG A 42 -1.98 -6.05 -19.42
N GLU A 43 -0.80 -6.58 -19.13
CA GLU A 43 0.07 -7.14 -20.14
C GLU A 43 -0.45 -8.48 -20.68
N ARG A 44 -1.03 -8.43 -21.89
CA ARG A 44 -1.69 -9.58 -22.54
C ARG A 44 -0.71 -10.66 -23.01
N ALA A 45 0.58 -10.33 -23.13
CA ALA A 45 1.64 -11.26 -23.50
C ALA A 45 2.01 -12.24 -22.36
N LEU A 46 1.58 -11.95 -21.12
CA LEU A 46 1.85 -12.80 -19.96
C LEU A 46 0.84 -13.94 -19.84
N SER A 47 1.28 -15.06 -19.27
CA SER A 47 0.42 -16.19 -18.96
C SER A 47 -0.71 -15.80 -17.99
N GLY A 48 -1.86 -16.49 -18.07
CA GLY A 48 -3.01 -16.21 -17.22
C GLY A 48 -2.69 -16.22 -15.73
N ALA A 49 -1.81 -17.14 -15.29
CA ALA A 49 -1.33 -17.20 -13.91
C ALA A 49 -0.54 -15.94 -13.50
N ALA A 50 0.37 -15.44 -14.36
CA ALA A 50 1.13 -14.24 -14.08
C ALA A 50 0.24 -12.99 -13.97
N ARG A 51 -0.81 -12.91 -14.79
CA ARG A 51 -1.81 -11.84 -14.71
C ARG A 51 -2.63 -11.92 -13.42
N LEU A 52 -3.00 -13.13 -12.98
CA LEU A 52 -3.68 -13.35 -11.70
C LEU A 52 -2.82 -12.87 -10.52
N PHE A 53 -1.53 -13.21 -10.51
CA PHE A 53 -0.60 -12.69 -9.49
C PHE A 53 -0.43 -11.17 -9.56
N GLY A 54 -0.46 -10.59 -10.76
CA GLY A 54 -0.49 -9.13 -10.95
C GLY A 54 -1.72 -8.47 -10.33
N ALA A 55 -2.92 -9.01 -10.60
CA ALA A 55 -4.16 -8.53 -9.99
C ALA A 55 -4.17 -8.68 -8.46
N GLY A 56 -3.63 -9.79 -7.94
CA GLY A 56 -3.46 -10.01 -6.50
C GLY A 56 -2.56 -8.96 -5.87
N ALA A 57 -1.37 -8.72 -6.44
CA ALA A 57 -0.45 -7.68 -5.97
C ALA A 57 -1.09 -6.28 -6.04
N ALA A 58 -1.85 -6.00 -7.10
CA ALA A 58 -2.55 -4.72 -7.25
C ALA A 58 -3.57 -4.50 -6.12
N SER A 59 -4.36 -5.54 -5.81
CA SER A 59 -5.40 -5.49 -4.80
C SER A 59 -4.82 -5.35 -3.39
N VAL A 60 -3.76 -6.10 -3.08
CA VAL A 60 -3.06 -5.99 -1.78
C VAL A 60 -2.39 -4.62 -1.64
N GLY A 61 -1.76 -4.10 -2.71
CA GLY A 61 -1.21 -2.75 -2.74
C GLY A 61 -2.26 -1.68 -2.48
N LEU A 62 -3.44 -1.79 -3.11
CA LEU A 62 -4.56 -0.87 -2.89
C LEU A 62 -5.07 -0.90 -1.44
N LEU A 63 -5.21 -2.09 -0.85
CA LEU A 63 -5.61 -2.24 0.56
C LEU A 63 -4.59 -1.59 1.50
N ALA A 64 -3.30 -1.83 1.25
CA ALA A 64 -2.21 -1.18 1.98
C ALA A 64 -2.33 0.34 1.90
N VAL A 65 -2.46 0.91 0.69
CA VAL A 65 -2.60 2.36 0.51
C VAL A 65 -3.81 2.91 1.25
N THR A 66 -4.96 2.25 1.14
CA THR A 66 -6.20 2.68 1.79
C THR A 66 -6.07 2.70 3.32
N LEU A 67 -5.56 1.62 3.90
CA LEU A 67 -5.33 1.54 5.35
C LEU A 67 -4.29 2.56 5.83
N GLY A 68 -3.20 2.73 5.07
CA GLY A 68 -2.17 3.73 5.35
C GLY A 68 -2.71 5.15 5.31
N SER A 69 -3.52 5.49 4.32
CA SER A 69 -4.16 6.82 4.18
C SER A 69 -5.16 7.09 5.31
N VAL A 70 -5.99 6.11 5.68
CA VAL A 70 -6.92 6.24 6.82
C VAL A 70 -6.16 6.50 8.12
N ARG A 71 -5.10 5.72 8.38
CA ARG A 71 -4.27 5.89 9.58
C ARG A 71 -3.59 7.26 9.62
N LEU A 72 -3.08 7.74 8.48
CA LEU A 72 -2.52 9.07 8.36
C LEU A 72 -3.57 10.15 8.67
N GLY A 73 -4.79 10.02 8.12
CA GLY A 73 -5.90 10.93 8.40
C GLY A 73 -6.28 10.97 9.88
N LEU A 74 -6.37 9.81 10.54
CA LEU A 74 -6.61 9.72 11.99
C LEU A 74 -5.50 10.38 12.81
N SER A 75 -4.25 10.22 12.39
CA SER A 75 -3.09 10.82 13.07
C SER A 75 -3.13 12.35 12.99
N ILE A 76 -3.47 12.89 11.83
CA ILE A 76 -3.62 14.34 11.62
C ILE A 76 -4.82 14.88 12.40
N ALA A 77 -5.96 14.18 12.37
CA ALA A 77 -7.15 14.56 13.12
C ALA A 77 -6.88 14.58 14.64
N ALA A 78 -6.18 13.56 15.16
CA ALA A 78 -5.79 13.52 16.57
C ALA A 78 -4.83 14.67 16.94
N ALA A 79 -3.85 14.96 16.08
CA ALA A 79 -2.94 16.09 16.29
C ALA A 79 -3.67 17.44 16.28
N ALA A 80 -4.63 17.62 15.36
CA ALA A 80 -5.46 18.83 15.30
C ALA A 80 -6.31 18.99 16.57
N ARG A 81 -6.92 17.92 17.07
CA ARG A 81 -7.70 17.96 18.33
C ARG A 81 -6.84 18.24 19.55
N LEU A 82 -5.62 17.72 19.59
CA LEU A 82 -4.67 18.06 20.66
C LEU A 82 -4.24 19.52 20.58
N ALA A 83 -4.04 20.06 19.39
CA ALA A 83 -3.70 21.48 19.20
C ALA A 83 -4.83 22.40 19.71
N GLU A 84 -6.09 22.07 19.43
CA GLU A 84 -7.27 22.81 19.93
C GLU A 84 -7.41 22.77 21.46
N LEU A 85 -6.94 21.70 22.13
CA LEU A 85 -7.01 21.55 23.58
C LEU A 85 -5.89 22.30 24.33
N VAL A 86 -4.79 22.60 23.62
CA VAL A 86 -3.60 23.27 24.18
C VAL A 86 -3.64 24.79 23.94
N SER A 87 -4.48 25.26 23.00
CA SER A 87 -4.73 26.68 22.72
C SER A 87 -5.77 27.30 23.63
#